data_AF-A0AAW6SYH4-F1
#
_entry.id   AF-A0AAW6SYH4-F1
#
_cell.length_a   1.000
_cell.length_b   1.000
_cell.length_c   1.000
_cell.angle_alpha   90.00
_cell.angle_beta   90.00
_cell.angle_gamma   90.00
#
_symmetry.space_group_name_H-M   'P 1'
#
loop_
_entity.id
_entity.type
_entity.pdbx_description
1 polymer ?
#
loop_
_entity_poly.entity_id
_entity_poly.type
_entity_poly.pdbx_seq_one_letter_code
_entity_poly.pdbx_strand_id
1 'polypeptide(L)' 'MKSSRNRFKSIRVLVNEMLSNLDSSVIKQETSAQLYGVSSFASMLAIKRGLDTEIAAITGLLHNYYFYKTGV' A
#
# COMPACT_ATOMS: atom_id res chain seq x y z
N MET A 1 6.68 24.59 0.35
CA MET A 1 6.43 23.32 1.07
C MET A 1 5.60 22.40 0.18
N LYS A 2 6.24 21.55 -0.63
CA LYS A 2 5.59 20.75 -1.69
C LYS A 2 5.74 19.25 -1.38
N SER A 3 4.64 18.50 -1.54
CA SER A 3 4.59 17.16 -2.14
C SER A 3 4.48 15.86 -1.32
N SER A 4 4.95 15.71 -0.07
CA SER A 4 4.88 14.38 0.62
C SER A 4 3.46 13.87 0.87
N ARG A 5 2.56 14.70 1.42
CA ARG A 5 1.15 14.29 1.62
C ARG A 5 0.42 13.89 0.33
N ASN A 6 0.92 14.34 -0.83
CA ASN A 6 0.28 14.07 -2.11
C ASN A 6 0.64 12.68 -2.65
N ARG A 7 1.89 12.24 -2.49
CA ARG A 7 2.37 10.95 -3.03
C ARG A 7 1.66 9.76 -2.39
N PHE A 8 1.71 9.64 -1.06
CA PHE A 8 1.05 8.53 -0.36
C PHE A 8 -0.46 8.50 -0.63
N LYS A 9 -1.11 9.67 -0.71
CA LYS A 9 -2.52 9.77 -1.06
C LYS A 9 -2.80 9.26 -2.48
N SER A 10 -2.01 9.64 -3.48
CA SER A 10 -2.13 9.13 -4.85
C SER A 10 -1.94 7.62 -4.92
N ILE A 11 -0.97 7.06 -4.16
CA ILE A 11 -0.77 5.61 -4.11
C ILE A 11 -1.96 4.89 -3.46
N ARG A 12 -2.57 5.45 -2.42
CA ARG A 12 -3.78 4.88 -1.83
C ARG A 12 -4.94 4.83 -2.81
N VAL A 13 -5.12 5.89 -3.62
CA VAL A 13 -6.14 5.91 -4.68
C VAL A 13 -5.87 4.79 -5.69
N LEU A 14 -4.64 4.71 -6.20
CA LEU A 14 -4.22 3.68 -7.16
C LEU A 14 -4.46 2.24 -6.64
N VAL A 15 -4.14 1.98 -5.38
CA VAL A 15 -4.31 0.67 -4.76
C VAL A 15 -5.79 0.37 -4.53
N ASN A 16 -6.59 1.34 -4.12
CA ASN A 16 -8.04 1.16 -3.95
C ASN A 16 -8.75 0.90 -5.28
N GLU A 17 -8.31 1.53 -6.38
CA GLU A 17 -8.81 1.24 -7.72
C GLU A 17 -8.49 -0.19 -8.14
N MET A 18 -7.25 -0.65 -7.89
CA MET A 18 -6.86 -2.06 -8.14
C MET A 18 -7.71 -3.03 -7.32
N LEU A 19 -7.90 -2.76 -6.01
CA LEU A 19 -8.73 -3.58 -5.14
C LEU A 19 -10.18 -3.63 -5.63
N SER A 20 -10.69 -2.52 -6.17
CA SER A 20 -12.07 -2.44 -6.67
C SER A 20 -12.32 -3.38 -7.84
N ASN A 21 -11.29 -3.70 -8.62
CA ASN A 21 -11.34 -4.63 -9.76
C ASN A 21 -11.26 -6.11 -9.37
N LEU A 22 -11.08 -6.43 -8.09
CA LEU A 22 -11.13 -7.82 -7.62
C LEU A 22 -12.59 -8.30 -7.56
N ASP A 23 -12.83 -9.49 -8.10
CA ASP A 23 -14.18 -10.05 -8.28
C ASP A 23 -14.86 -10.45 -6.96
N SER A 24 -14.09 -11.01 -6.02
CA SER A 24 -14.61 -11.46 -4.73
C SER A 24 -14.50 -10.36 -3.67
N SER A 25 -15.61 -10.07 -2.99
CA SER A 25 -15.65 -9.13 -1.87
C SER A 25 -14.79 -9.59 -0.69
N VAL A 26 -14.73 -10.90 -0.45
CA VAL A 26 -13.90 -11.51 0.60
C VAL A 26 -12.42 -11.30 0.27
N ILE A 27 -12.00 -11.66 -0.95
CA ILE A 27 -10.61 -11.47 -1.39
C ILE A 27 -10.24 -9.99 -1.32
N LYS A 28 -11.12 -9.10 -1.76
CA LYS A 28 -10.92 -7.64 -1.69
C LYS A 28 -10.66 -7.16 -0.27
N GLN A 29 -11.45 -7.63 0.70
CA GLN A 29 -11.31 -7.26 2.10
C GLN A 29 -9.99 -7.81 2.69
N GLU A 30 -9.68 -9.07 2.43
CA GLU A 30 -8.45 -9.73 2.92
C GLU A 30 -7.20 -9.08 2.32
N THR A 31 -7.17 -8.85 1.01
CA THR A 31 -6.06 -8.18 0.33
C THR A 31 -5.90 -6.75 0.83
N SER A 32 -7.00 -6.00 1.01
CA SER A 32 -6.94 -4.66 1.58
C SER A 32 -6.30 -4.67 2.98
N ALA A 33 -6.80 -5.54 3.86
CA ALA A 33 -6.26 -5.67 5.22
C ALA A 33 -4.78 -6.05 5.22
N GLN A 34 -4.36 -6.97 4.34
CA GLN A 34 -2.98 -7.37 4.18
C GLN A 34 -2.09 -6.20 3.73
N LEU A 35 -2.44 -5.52 2.62
CA LEU A 35 -1.62 -4.46 2.05
C LEU A 35 -1.46 -3.27 3.01
N TYR A 36 -2.56 -2.83 3.64
CA TYR A 36 -2.52 -1.74 4.61
C TYR A 36 -1.84 -2.14 5.92
N GLY A 37 -1.99 -3.39 6.35
CA GLY A 37 -1.24 -3.95 7.48
C GLY A 37 0.26 -3.92 7.23
N VAL A 38 0.73 -4.46 6.10
CA VAL A 38 2.14 -4.46 5.71
C VAL A 38 2.69 -3.03 5.59
N SER A 39 1.94 -2.11 4.97
CA SER A 39 2.31 -0.69 4.89
C SER A 39 2.53 -0.08 6.27
N SER A 40 1.63 -0.33 7.22
CA SER A 40 1.70 0.20 8.58
C SER A 40 2.89 -0.38 9.35
N PHE A 41 3.10 -1.70 9.25
CA PHE A 41 4.23 -2.37 9.88
C PHE A 41 5.57 -1.89 9.30
N ALA A 42 5.69 -1.77 7.98
CA ALA A 42 6.89 -1.24 7.32
C ALA A 42 7.21 0.18 7.79
N SER A 43 6.20 1.05 7.90
CA SER A 43 6.35 2.41 8.43
C SER A 43 6.83 2.40 9.88
N MET A 44 6.23 1.59 10.74
CA MET A 44 6.65 1.45 12.15
C MET A 44 8.10 0.96 12.27
N LEU A 45 8.49 -0.01 11.44
CA LEU A 45 9.86 -0.52 11.39
C LEU A 45 10.87 0.52 10.90
N ALA A 46 10.49 1.38 9.96
CA ALA A 46 11.32 2.48 9.48
C ALA A 46 11.53 3.55 10.57
N ILE A 47 10.46 3.91 11.31
CA ILE A 47 10.55 4.82 12.47
C ILE A 47 11.59 4.30 13.47
N LYS A 48 11.49 3.03 13.87
CA LYS A 48 12.41 2.42 14.85
C LYS A 48 13.86 2.37 14.38
N ARG A 49 14.11 2.46 13.07
CA ARG A 49 15.45 2.40 12.46
C ARG A 49 15.98 3.76 11.99
N GLY A 50 15.22 4.84 12.17
CA GLY A 50 15.60 6.15 11.65
C GLY A 50 15.63 6.24 10.12
N LEU A 51 14.79 5.45 9.43
CA LEU A 51 14.67 5.42 7.97
C LEU A 51 13.47 6.25 7.48
N ASP A 52 13.38 6.47 6.16
CA ASP A 52 12.25 7.19 5.55
C ASP A 52 10.93 6.39 5.69
N THR A 53 10.02 6.94 6.49
CA THR A 53 8.76 6.32 6.87
C THR A 53 7.71 6.37 5.77
N GLU A 54 7.76 7.39 4.91
CA GLU A 54 6.83 7.57 3.79
C GLU A 54 7.17 6.54 2.69
N ILE A 55 8.45 6.40 2.35
CA ILE A 55 8.91 5.42 1.37
C ILE A 55 8.66 4.00 1.84
N ALA A 56 8.88 3.70 3.12
CA ALA A 56 8.59 2.38 3.69
C ALA A 56 7.08 2.06 3.63
N ALA A 57 6.23 3.03 3.99
CA ALA A 57 4.77 2.86 3.90
C ALA A 57 4.31 2.66 2.45
N ILE A 58 4.81 3.45 1.49
CA ILE A 58 4.49 3.31 0.06
C ILE A 58 4.92 1.95 -0.47
N THR A 59 6.14 1.52 -0.16
CA THR A 59 6.68 0.22 -0.60
C THR A 59 5.85 -0.93 -0.04
N GLY A 60 5.52 -0.89 1.25
CA GLY A 60 4.67 -1.90 1.87
C GLY A 60 3.27 -1.97 1.25
N LEU A 61 2.70 -0.83 0.87
CA LEU A 61 1.38 -0.76 0.24
C LEU A 61 1.40 -1.28 -1.22
N LEU A 62 2.52 -1.13 -1.91
CA LEU A 62 2.70 -1.53 -3.32
C LEU A 62 3.31 -2.91 -3.52
N HIS A 63 3.76 -3.60 -2.46
CA HIS A 63 4.66 -4.76 -2.59
C HIS A 63 4.15 -5.88 -3.53
N ASN A 64 2.83 -6.11 -3.57
CA ASN A 64 2.18 -7.09 -4.44
C ASN A 64 1.23 -6.46 -5.47
N TYR A 65 1.37 -5.16 -5.74
CA TYR A 65 0.46 -4.46 -6.67
C TYR A 65 0.46 -5.08 -8.07
N TYR A 66 1.64 -5.41 -8.61
CA TYR A 66 1.77 -5.99 -9.94
C TYR A 66 1.07 -7.36 -10.05
N PHE A 67 1.26 -8.20 -9.03
CA PHE A 67 0.59 -9.50 -8.93
C PHE A 67 -0.92 -9.35 -8.93
N TYR A 68 -1.48 -8.50 -8.06
CA TYR A 68 -2.94 -8.32 -8.03
C TYR A 68 -3.52 -7.65 -9.29
N LYS A 69 -2.70 -6.90 -10.02
CA LYS A 69 -3.13 -6.25 -11.27
C LYS A 69 -3.09 -7.19 -12.48
N THR A 70 -2.14 -8.12 -12.52
CA THR A 70 -1.83 -8.91 -13.73
C THR A 70 -2.01 -10.41 -13.56
N GLY A 71 -2.03 -10.90 -12.31
CA GLY A 71 -1.98 -12.32 -11.98
C GLY A 71 -0.60 -12.96 -12.15
N VAL A 72 0.45 -12.17 -12.46
CA VAL A 72 1.83 -12.61 -12.71
C VAL A 72 2.76 -12.19 -11.58
#